data_AF-A0A7W1BEU1-F1
#
_entry.id   AF-A0A7W1BEU1-F1
#
_cell.length_a   1.000
_cell.length_b   1.000
_cell.length_c   1.000
_cell.angle_alpha   90.00
_cell.angle_beta   90.00
_cell.angle_gamma   90.00
#
_symmetry.space_group_name_H-M   'P 1'
#
loop_
_entity.id
_entity.type
_entity.pdbx_description
1 polymer ?
#
loop_
_entity_poly.entity_id
_entity_poly.type
_entity_poly.pdbx_seq_one_letter_code
_entity_poly.pdbx_strand_id
1 'polypeptide(L)'
;MEELAAQTYCQRAALELAALIRHQRKPTGRTRRDSALLRSCVTRALEALTIPDQVGDGPWQVGTRPLRRSGRGGLKFIPTAHRGETVVMVNTPQEAEELVAFLNFCGMQEFTSG
;
A
#
# COMPACT_ATOMS: atom_id res chain seq x y z
N MET A 1 13.22 -0.36 21.83
CA MET A 1 14.05 -0.27 20.60
C MET A 1 13.21 -0.55 19.35
N GLU A 2 12.33 -1.56 19.38
CA GLU A 2 11.46 -1.93 18.26
C GLU A 2 10.46 -0.83 17.85
N GLU A 3 9.93 -0.07 18.81
CA GLU A 3 8.99 1.03 18.57
C GLU A 3 9.59 2.17 17.72
N LEU A 4 10.88 2.51 17.95
CA LEU A 4 11.63 3.48 17.14
C LEU A 4 11.90 2.97 15.71
N ALA A 5 12.09 1.66 15.56
CA ALA A 5 12.26 1.04 14.25
C ALA A 5 10.95 1.05 13.46
N ALA A 6 9.82 0.71 14.09
CA ALA A 6 8.49 0.78 13.49
C ALA A 6 8.14 2.19 13.02
N GLN A 7 8.40 3.21 13.85
CA GLN A 7 8.18 4.61 13.47
C GLN A 7 9.02 5.03 12.26
N THR A 8 10.27 4.56 12.19
CA THR A 8 11.17 4.81 11.05
C THR A 8 10.64 4.17 9.76
N TYR A 9 10.08 2.97 9.83
CA TYR A 9 9.46 2.31 8.67
C TYR A 9 8.19 3.02 8.21
N CYS A 10 7.32 3.47 9.11
CA CYS A 10 6.14 4.27 8.78
C CYS A 10 6.51 5.55 8.01
N GLN A 11 7.52 6.30 8.47
CA GLN A 11 7.97 7.52 7.81
C GLN A 11 8.54 7.28 6.42
N ARG A 12 9.41 6.27 6.26
CA ARG A 12 10.00 5.92 4.96
C ARG A 12 8.94 5.44 3.97
N ALA A 13 8.01 4.61 4.43
CA ALA A 13 6.92 4.12 3.61
C ALA A 13 6.01 5.26 3.15
N ALA A 14 5.73 6.26 4.00
CA ALA A 14 4.90 7.41 3.61
C ALA A 14 5.50 8.19 2.42
N LEU A 15 6.83 8.36 2.39
CA LEU A 15 7.52 9.02 1.26
C LEU A 15 7.43 8.19 -0.02
N GLU A 16 7.68 6.89 0.05
CA GLU A 16 7.57 6.00 -1.11
C GLU A 16 6.14 5.89 -1.62
N LEU A 17 5.16 5.87 -0.70
CA LEU A 17 3.74 5.81 -1.03
C LEU A 17 3.28 7.07 -1.73
N ALA A 18 3.68 8.25 -1.24
CA ALA A 18 3.38 9.53 -1.91
C ALA A 18 3.95 9.57 -3.34
N ALA A 19 5.18 9.07 -3.53
CA ALA A 19 5.80 8.99 -4.85
C ALA A 19 5.11 7.96 -5.76
N LEU A 20 4.70 6.81 -5.23
CA LEU A 20 3.94 5.79 -5.95
C LEU A 20 2.56 6.32 -6.37
N ILE A 21 1.81 6.94 -5.46
CA ILE A 21 0.49 7.53 -5.73
C ILE A 21 0.61 8.59 -6.82
N ARG A 22 1.60 9.48 -6.73
CA ARG A 22 1.85 10.51 -7.75
C ARG A 22 2.09 9.89 -9.13
N HIS A 23 2.92 8.85 -9.19
CA HIS A 23 3.19 8.12 -10.43
C HIS A 23 1.94 7.39 -10.96
N GLN A 24 1.12 6.80 -10.09
CA GLN A 24 -0.12 6.11 -10.50
C GLN A 24 -1.19 7.07 -11.02
N ARG A 25 -1.28 8.29 -10.46
CA ARG A 25 -2.18 9.35 -10.92
C ARG A 25 -1.74 9.94 -12.26
N LYS A 26 -0.43 10.11 -12.46
CA LYS A 26 0.17 10.67 -13.68
C LYS A 26 1.31 9.78 -14.19
N PRO A 27 1.00 8.62 -14.80
CA PRO A 27 2.02 7.70 -15.29
C PRO A 27 2.78 8.33 -16.46
N THR A 28 4.10 8.41 -16.34
CA THR A 28 4.99 8.86 -17.42
C THR A 28 5.34 7.67 -18.32
N GLY A 29 4.63 7.54 -19.43
CA GLY A 29 4.83 6.45 -20.39
C GLY A 29 4.27 5.11 -19.91
N ARG A 30 4.83 4.00 -20.42
CA ARG A 30 4.42 2.63 -20.07
C ARG A 30 5.20 2.03 -18.89
N THR A 31 6.12 2.80 -18.32
CA THR A 31 7.01 2.35 -17.25
C THR A 31 6.29 2.38 -15.92
N ARG A 32 6.41 1.31 -15.14
CA ARG A 32 5.92 1.26 -13.75
C ARG A 32 7.02 1.71 -12.81
N ARG A 33 6.66 2.47 -11.77
CA ARG A 33 7.54 2.69 -10.62
C ARG A 33 7.71 1.39 -9.85
N ASP A 34 8.95 1.05 -9.51
CA ASP A 34 9.25 -0.03 -8.58
C ASP A 34 8.79 0.34 -7.16
N SER A 35 8.18 -0.61 -6.47
CA SER A 35 7.70 -0.49 -5.09
C SER A 35 8.44 -1.43 -4.14
N ALA A 36 9.59 -1.99 -4.53
CA ALA A 36 10.38 -2.89 -3.69
C ALA A 36 10.74 -2.30 -2.31
N LEU A 37 11.11 -1.02 -2.25
CA LEU A 37 11.41 -0.34 -0.98
C LEU A 37 10.17 -0.22 -0.09
N LEU A 38 9.01 0.16 -0.66
CA LEU A 38 7.74 0.21 0.06
C LEU A 38 7.39 -1.18 0.63
N ARG A 39 7.49 -2.23 -0.20
CA ARG A 39 7.23 -3.61 0.23
C ARG A 39 8.14 -4.03 1.37
N SER A 40 9.44 -3.72 1.27
CA SER A 40 10.38 -4.01 2.36
C SER A 40 10.02 -3.29 3.65
N CYS A 41 9.57 -2.03 3.61
CA CYS A 41 9.14 -1.32 4.82
C CYS A 41 7.87 -1.92 5.42
N VAL A 42 6.88 -2.26 4.58
CA VAL A 42 5.63 -2.91 5.00
C VAL A 42 5.94 -4.24 5.67
N THR A 43 6.68 -5.13 5.01
CA THR A 43 7.04 -6.45 5.57
C THR A 43 7.77 -6.30 6.91
N ARG A 44 8.78 -5.43 7.01
CA ARG A 44 9.53 -5.24 8.26
C ARG A 44 8.69 -4.68 9.40
N ALA A 45 7.78 -3.75 9.10
CA ALA A 45 6.88 -3.21 10.10
C ALA A 45 5.86 -4.25 10.57
N LEU A 46 5.32 -5.05 9.65
CA LEU A 46 4.39 -6.13 10.00
C LEU A 46 5.10 -7.28 10.75
N GLU A 47 6.34 -7.63 10.42
CA GLU A 47 7.13 -8.61 11.19
C GLU A 47 7.34 -8.17 12.65
N ALA A 48 7.52 -6.87 12.88
CA ALA A 48 7.65 -6.29 14.22
C ALA A 48 6.32 -6.27 14.99
N LEU A 49 5.20 -6.45 14.30
CA LEU A 49 3.88 -6.47 14.90
C LEU A 49 3.38 -7.90 14.95
N THR A 50 3.15 -8.42 16.14
CA THR A 50 2.45 -9.69 16.29
C THR A 50 0.98 -9.47 15.90
N ILE A 51 0.63 -9.49 14.61
CA ILE A 51 -0.73 -9.22 14.14
C ILE A 51 -1.43 -10.53 13.75
N PRO A 52 -2.43 -10.97 14.54
CA PRO A 52 -3.48 -11.84 14.02
C PRO A 52 -4.75 -11.08 13.61
N ASP A 53 -5.10 -9.95 14.24
CA ASP A 53 -6.50 -9.45 14.21
C ASP A 53 -6.73 -7.97 13.82
N GLN A 54 -5.71 -7.12 13.69
CA GLN A 54 -5.93 -5.68 13.44
C GLN A 54 -6.08 -5.28 11.97
N VAL A 55 -6.13 -6.25 11.05
CA VAL A 55 -6.31 -5.98 9.61
C VAL A 55 -7.71 -5.40 9.31
N GLY A 56 -8.68 -5.59 10.21
CA GLY A 56 -10.08 -5.16 10.02
C GLY A 56 -10.46 -3.77 10.55
N ASP A 57 -9.74 -3.25 11.54
CA ASP A 57 -10.14 -2.02 12.25
C ASP A 57 -9.31 -0.82 11.78
N GLY A 58 -9.70 -0.21 10.66
CA GLY A 58 -9.13 1.06 10.26
C GLY A 58 -9.73 1.68 9.01
N PRO A 59 -9.43 2.98 8.75
CA PRO A 59 -10.04 3.72 7.66
C PRO A 59 -9.53 3.32 6.27
N TRP A 60 -8.39 2.62 6.18
CA TRP A 60 -7.94 2.02 4.93
C TRP A 60 -8.59 0.65 4.74
N GLN A 61 -8.98 0.38 3.50
CA GLN A 61 -9.75 -0.80 3.13
C GLN A 61 -9.15 -1.47 1.89
N VAL A 62 -9.28 -2.80 1.82
CA VAL A 62 -8.91 -3.58 0.64
C VAL A 62 -9.99 -3.40 -0.41
N GLY A 63 -9.58 -3.26 -1.67
CA GLY A 63 -10.49 -3.15 -2.80
C GLY A 63 -9.91 -3.78 -4.06
N THR A 64 -10.67 -3.72 -5.14
CA THR A 64 -10.21 -4.17 -6.45
C THR A 64 -10.69 -3.23 -7.55
N ARG A 65 -9.91 -3.13 -8.62
CA ARG A 65 -10.29 -2.44 -9.85
C ARG A 65 -10.36 -3.44 -11.01
N PRO A 66 -11.51 -3.62 -11.68
CA PRO A 66 -11.63 -4.60 -12.74
C PRO A 66 -10.76 -4.23 -13.96
N LEU A 67 -10.23 -5.26 -14.63
CA LEU A 67 -9.48 -5.14 -15.88
C LEU A 67 -10.28 -5.70 -17.05
N ARG A 68 -10.18 -5.06 -18.22
CA ARG A 68 -10.79 -5.57 -19.47
C ARG A 68 -10.06 -6.79 -20.04
N ARG A 69 -8.80 -7.00 -19.66
CA ARG A 69 -7.94 -8.14 -20.05
C ARG A 69 -7.13 -8.58 -18.84
N SER A 70 -6.73 -9.84 -18.79
CA SER A 70 -5.88 -10.34 -17.70
C SER A 70 -4.61 -9.50 -17.57
N GLY A 71 -4.34 -9.05 -16.35
CA GLY A 71 -3.13 -8.35 -15.95
C GLY A 71 -2.00 -9.30 -15.55
N ARG A 72 -1.09 -8.81 -14.70
CA ARG A 72 0.02 -9.63 -14.17
C ARG A 72 -0.52 -10.79 -13.33
N GLY A 73 0.17 -11.92 -13.38
CA GLY A 73 -0.25 -13.14 -12.66
C GLY A 73 -1.58 -13.71 -13.14
N GLY A 74 -2.08 -13.31 -14.32
CA GLY A 74 -3.37 -13.76 -14.86
C GLY A 74 -4.59 -13.10 -14.20
N LEU A 75 -4.40 -12.15 -13.29
CA LEU A 75 -5.49 -11.51 -12.55
C LEU A 75 -6.40 -10.69 -13.47
N LYS A 76 -7.71 -10.84 -13.29
CA LYS A 76 -8.73 -10.04 -14.03
C LYS A 76 -9.04 -8.69 -13.37
N PHE A 77 -8.28 -8.33 -12.33
CA PHE A 77 -8.44 -7.11 -11.57
C PHE A 77 -7.08 -6.63 -11.06
N ILE A 78 -7.01 -5.37 -10.66
CA ILE A 78 -5.89 -4.78 -9.93
C ILE A 78 -6.29 -4.74 -8.45
N PRO A 79 -5.55 -5.40 -7.55
CA PRO A 79 -5.75 -5.26 -6.11
C PRO A 79 -5.41 -3.82 -5.66
N THR A 80 -6.18 -3.28 -4.71
CA THR A 80 -6.00 -1.90 -4.25
C THR A 80 -6.12 -1.77 -2.74
N ALA A 81 -5.35 -0.84 -2.16
CA ALA A 81 -5.64 -0.25 -0.86
C ALA A 81 -6.29 1.12 -1.06
N HIS A 82 -7.38 1.43 -0.35
CA HIS A 82 -8.09 2.69 -0.54
C HIS A 82 -8.59 3.31 0.77
N ARG A 83 -8.65 4.64 0.79
CA ARG A 83 -9.27 5.47 1.83
C ARG A 83 -9.71 6.78 1.16
N GLY A 84 -11.01 7.08 1.23
CA GLY A 84 -11.58 8.25 0.55
C GLY A 84 -11.31 8.22 -0.96
N GLU A 85 -10.71 9.29 -1.49
CA GLU A 85 -10.28 9.43 -2.87
C GLU A 85 -8.87 8.87 -3.14
N THR A 86 -8.14 8.48 -2.10
CA THR A 86 -6.82 7.86 -2.29
C THR A 86 -6.97 6.38 -2.59
N VAL A 87 -6.48 5.99 -3.77
CA VAL A 87 -6.39 4.59 -4.22
C VAL A 87 -4.95 4.28 -4.56
N VAL A 88 -4.42 3.23 -3.94
CA VAL A 88 -3.09 2.68 -4.20
C VAL A 88 -3.26 1.33 -4.89
N MET A 89 -2.78 1.22 -6.12
CA MET A 89 -2.77 -0.02 -6.88
C MET A 89 -1.51 -0.83 -6.56
N VAL A 90 -1.65 -2.13 -6.27
CA VAL A 90 -0.53 -3.05 -6.00
C VAL A 90 -0.57 -4.26 -6.94
N ASN A 91 0.40 -5.17 -6.84
CA ASN A 91 0.54 -6.26 -7.82
C ASN A 91 -0.23 -7.52 -7.44
N THR A 92 -0.45 -7.78 -6.15
CA THR A 92 -1.09 -9.01 -5.66
C THR A 92 -2.15 -8.71 -4.59
N PRO A 93 -3.15 -9.59 -4.40
CA PRO A 93 -4.13 -9.45 -3.31
C PRO A 93 -3.46 -9.38 -1.93
N GLN A 94 -2.47 -10.24 -1.70
CA GLN A 94 -1.67 -10.26 -0.48
C GLN A 94 -0.99 -8.91 -0.21
N GLU A 95 -0.36 -8.29 -1.24
CA GLU A 95 0.24 -6.96 -1.09
C GLU A 95 -0.80 -5.89 -0.70
N ALA A 96 -2.08 -6.06 -1.08
CA ALA A 96 -3.13 -5.11 -0.72
C ALA A 96 -3.54 -5.26 0.75
N GLU A 97 -3.68 -6.50 1.22
CA GLU A 97 -3.99 -6.81 2.62
C GLU A 97 -2.88 -6.33 3.56
N GLU A 98 -1.63 -6.67 3.24
CA GLU A 98 -0.45 -6.23 4.00
C GLU A 98 -0.33 -4.70 4.02
N LEU A 99 -0.54 -4.06 2.87
CA LEU A 99 -0.49 -2.61 2.80
C LEU A 99 -1.60 -1.97 3.64
N VAL A 100 -2.84 -2.47 3.58
CA VAL A 100 -3.95 -1.94 4.40
C VAL A 100 -3.66 -2.09 5.89
N ALA A 101 -3.22 -3.27 6.32
CA ALA A 101 -2.84 -3.52 7.71
C ALA A 101 -1.77 -2.53 8.18
N PHE A 102 -0.72 -2.35 7.36
CA PHE A 102 0.36 -1.42 7.64
C PHE A 102 -0.10 0.05 7.69
N LEU A 103 -0.97 0.47 6.77
CA LEU A 103 -1.47 1.86 6.72
C LEU A 103 -2.35 2.18 7.92
N ASN A 104 -3.18 1.23 8.34
CA ASN A 104 -4.01 1.34 9.53
C ASN A 104 -3.15 1.36 10.79
N PHE A 105 -2.14 0.47 10.89
CA PHE A 105 -1.18 0.46 11.98
C PHE A 105 -0.42 1.80 12.11
N CYS A 106 0.12 2.31 11.01
CA CYS A 106 0.84 3.58 11.01
C CYS A 106 -0.08 4.81 11.15
N GLY A 107 -1.41 4.64 11.24
CA GLY A 107 -2.37 5.74 11.30
C GLY A 107 -2.31 6.67 10.10
N MET A 108 -1.92 6.15 8.92
CA MET A 108 -1.66 6.98 7.75
C MET A 108 -2.93 7.70 7.29
N GLN A 109 -2.82 9.01 7.09
CA GLN A 109 -3.93 9.82 6.57
C GLN A 109 -4.12 9.61 5.07
N GLU A 110 -5.26 10.06 4.56
CA GLU A 110 -5.51 10.11 3.14
C GLU A 110 -4.50 11.03 2.43
N PHE A 111 -4.06 10.66 1.22
CA PHE A 111 -3.16 11.46 0.39
C PHE A 111 -3.98 12.33 -0.56
N THR A 112 -4.70 13.30 0.03
CA THR A 112 -5.40 14.34 -0.72
C THR A 112 -4.38 15.10 -1.55
N SER A 113 -4.58 15.13 -2.87
CA SER A 113 -3.70 15.89 -3.77
C SER A 113 -3.71 17.36 -3.34
N GLY A 114 -2.56 17.91 -2.99
CA GLY A 114 -2.25 19.31 -3.31
C GLY A 114 -1.95 19.45 -4.80
#